data_AF-A0A1Q4R0Q9-F1
#
_entry.id   AF-A0A1Q4R0Q9-F1
#
_cell.length_a   1.000
_cell.length_b   1.000
_cell.length_c   1.000
_cell.angle_alpha   90.00
_cell.angle_beta   90.00
_cell.angle_gamma   90.00
#
_symmetry.space_group_name_H-M   'P 1'
#
loop_
_entity.id
_entity.type
_entity.pdbx_description
1 polymer ?
#
loop_
_entity_poly.entity_id
_entity_poly.type
_entity_poly.pdbx_seq_one_letter_code
_entity_poly.pdbx_strand_id
1 'polypeptide(L)'
;METSSNTQGFSLTQLTAINIAKGLTLVIMLALAIAYGVNDARQVIYLCLHGGYCSWWLLEQYLFPTRTKILFTEKVDIPTLIVVLLFVGVFYALPAWFAFTNPTPLGYVSMAIALLLYIFGSLINTAADVQKMTAKSMGAKLVNSEIWRSVRNVNYLGDLMRYSSFAVVSGSLWSGLLPLTVFALYVQRILDKEKSMSEKYDNFDEYQQQSSRLIPWLW
;
A
#
# COMPACT_ATOMS: atom_id res chain seq x y z
N MET A 1 31.69 -34.37 15.50
CA MET A 1 31.63 -33.02 16.08
C MET A 1 30.95 -32.15 15.04
N GLU A 2 29.62 -32.22 14.97
CA GLU A 2 28.84 -31.36 14.07
C GLU A 2 28.75 -29.99 14.74
N THR A 3 29.36 -28.99 14.10
CA THR A 3 29.20 -27.60 14.47
C THR A 3 27.80 -27.14 14.07
N SER A 4 26.85 -27.33 14.98
CA SER A 4 25.57 -26.63 14.96
C SER A 4 25.86 -25.13 15.11
N SER A 5 25.99 -24.44 13.97
CA SER A 5 25.99 -22.98 13.95
C SER A 5 24.58 -22.51 14.33
N ASN A 6 24.38 -22.36 15.63
CA ASN A 6 23.21 -21.80 16.25
C ASN A 6 23.23 -20.29 15.98
N THR A 7 23.00 -19.90 14.73
CA THR A 7 22.67 -18.51 14.43
C THR A 7 21.26 -18.30 14.97
N GLN A 8 21.17 -17.75 16.18
CA GLN A 8 20.01 -16.98 16.64
C GLN A 8 19.86 -15.73 15.74
N GLY A 9 19.64 -15.97 14.45
CA GLY A 9 19.68 -14.98 13.40
C GLY A 9 18.35 -14.26 13.35
N PHE A 10 18.36 -13.00 13.77
CA PHE A 10 17.48 -11.93 13.29
C PHE A 10 16.03 -12.35 12.96
N SER A 11 15.17 -12.51 13.98
CA SER A 11 13.79 -12.96 13.78
C SER A 11 12.80 -11.81 13.63
N LEU A 12 12.99 -10.92 12.66
CA LEU A 12 12.00 -9.89 12.34
C LEU A 12 10.93 -10.44 11.40
N THR A 13 9.68 -10.05 11.62
CA THR A 13 8.57 -10.37 10.69
C THR A 13 8.53 -9.34 9.56
N GLN A 14 7.91 -9.71 8.44
CA GLN A 14 7.63 -8.79 7.33
C GLN A 14 6.86 -7.56 7.83
N LEU A 15 5.87 -7.74 8.73
CA LEU A 15 5.12 -6.62 9.31
C LEU A 15 6.03 -5.63 10.02
N THR A 16 6.94 -6.11 10.88
CA THR A 16 7.87 -5.24 11.60
C THR A 16 8.83 -4.54 10.64
N ALA A 17 9.32 -5.23 9.61
CA ALA A 17 10.15 -4.61 8.57
C ALA A 17 9.41 -3.47 7.85
N ILE A 18 8.14 -3.69 7.48
CA ILE A 18 7.30 -2.66 6.86
C ILE A 18 7.07 -1.49 7.82
N ASN A 19 6.86 -1.74 9.12
CA ASN A 19 6.67 -0.68 10.11
C ASN A 19 7.89 0.21 10.25
N ILE A 20 9.08 -0.40 10.33
CA ILE A 20 10.35 0.34 10.38
C ILE A 20 10.50 1.17 9.10
N ALA A 21 10.19 0.58 7.94
CA ALA A 21 10.24 1.28 6.67
C ALA A 21 9.27 2.47 6.61
N LYS A 22 8.02 2.32 7.06
CA LYS A 22 7.03 3.42 7.14
C LYS A 22 7.47 4.52 8.09
N GLY A 23 8.09 4.16 9.22
CA GLY A 23 8.74 5.09 10.13
C GLY A 23 9.86 5.87 9.45
N LEU A 24 10.72 5.18 8.69
CA LEU A 24 11.78 5.80 7.90
C LEU A 24 11.21 6.77 6.85
N THR A 25 10.12 6.41 6.15
CA THR A 25 9.44 7.33 5.21
C THR A 25 8.98 8.61 5.91
N LEU A 26 8.37 8.50 7.10
CA LEU A 26 7.95 9.66 7.90
C LEU A 26 9.14 10.52 8.28
N VAL A 27 10.25 9.93 8.73
CA VAL A 27 11.48 10.64 9.07
C VAL A 27 12.04 11.39 7.86
N ILE A 28 12.06 10.76 6.68
CA ILE A 28 12.51 11.42 5.44
C ILE A 28 11.61 12.63 5.12
N MET A 29 10.28 12.49 5.21
CA MET A 29 9.36 13.60 4.95
C MET A 29 9.52 14.75 5.95
N LEU A 30 9.75 14.45 7.23
CA LEU A 30 10.05 15.47 8.24
C LEU A 30 11.39 16.16 7.98
N ALA A 31 12.42 15.40 7.57
CA ALA A 31 13.71 15.98 7.20
C ALA A 31 13.57 16.92 6.00
N LEU A 32 12.76 16.57 4.99
CA LEU A 32 12.46 17.45 3.86
C LEU A 32 11.71 18.71 4.29
N ALA A 33 10.73 18.58 5.20
CA ALA A 33 10.02 19.74 5.75
C ALA A 33 10.93 20.68 6.53
N ILE A 34 11.91 20.15 7.27
CA ILE A 34 12.92 20.95 7.98
C ILE A 34 13.88 21.61 6.99
N ALA A 35 14.34 20.88 5.97
CA ALA A 35 15.36 21.36 5.04
C ALA A 35 14.83 22.39 4.02
N TYR A 36 13.62 22.20 3.51
CA TYR A 36 13.03 23.03 2.44
C TYR A 36 11.89 23.93 2.93
N GLY A 37 11.38 23.70 4.14
CA GLY A 37 10.22 24.41 4.68
C GLY A 37 8.89 23.86 4.17
N VAL A 38 7.81 24.32 4.80
CA VAL A 38 6.42 24.10 4.38
C VAL A 38 5.87 25.45 3.97
N ASN A 39 6.04 25.79 2.69
CA ASN A 39 5.87 27.15 2.20
C ASN A 39 4.51 27.36 1.51
N ASP A 40 3.90 26.29 0.99
CA ASP A 40 2.66 26.37 0.25
C ASP A 40 1.76 25.12 0.46
N ALA A 41 0.61 25.12 -0.22
CA ALA A 41 -0.40 24.07 -0.12
C ALA A 41 0.11 22.68 -0.57
N ARG A 42 1.10 22.60 -1.48
CA ARG A 42 1.68 21.35 -1.97
C ARG A 42 2.28 20.55 -0.82
N GLN A 43 3.16 21.16 -0.02
CA GLN A 43 3.84 20.45 1.07
C GLN A 43 2.85 20.10 2.19
N VAL A 44 1.93 21.01 2.53
CA VAL A 44 0.87 20.75 3.52
C VAL A 44 0.03 19.55 3.12
N ILE A 45 -0.52 19.57 1.90
CA ILE A 45 -1.39 18.50 1.41
C ILE A 45 -0.58 17.20 1.28
N TYR A 46 0.64 17.25 0.76
CA TYR A 46 1.47 16.05 0.64
C TYR A 46 1.72 15.38 2.00
N LEU A 47 2.06 16.16 3.03
CA LEU A 47 2.22 15.66 4.40
C LEU A 47 0.91 15.07 4.94
N CYS A 48 -0.24 15.71 4.71
CA CYS A 48 -1.53 15.17 5.12
C CYS A 48 -1.85 13.84 4.43
N LEU A 49 -1.60 13.70 3.13
CA LEU A 49 -1.92 12.48 2.39
C LEU A 49 -0.94 11.35 2.72
N HIS A 50 0.36 11.56 2.44
CA HIS A 50 1.34 10.49 2.57
C HIS A 50 1.75 10.26 4.03
N GLY A 51 1.99 11.34 4.78
CA GLY A 51 2.26 11.25 6.22
C GLY A 51 1.07 10.69 6.98
N GLY A 52 -0.15 11.16 6.68
CA GLY A 52 -1.38 10.61 7.25
C GLY A 52 -1.54 9.12 6.98
N TYR A 53 -1.23 8.66 5.76
CA TYR A 53 -1.29 7.23 5.43
C TYR A 53 -0.27 6.40 6.22
N CYS A 54 1.00 6.83 6.27
CA CYS A 54 2.02 6.11 7.03
C CYS A 54 1.70 6.07 8.53
N SER A 55 1.18 7.17 9.09
CA SER A 55 0.71 7.22 10.47
C SER A 55 -0.49 6.31 10.70
N TRP A 56 -1.47 6.29 9.77
CA TRP A 56 -2.61 5.39 9.84
C TRP A 56 -2.18 3.93 9.83
N TRP A 57 -1.24 3.53 8.96
CA TRP A 57 -0.70 2.16 8.92
C TRP A 57 -0.12 1.71 10.27
N LEU A 58 0.62 2.60 10.95
CA LEU A 58 1.21 2.29 12.26
C LEU A 58 0.14 2.25 13.36
N LEU A 59 -0.80 3.19 13.34
CA LEU A 59 -1.91 3.26 14.30
C LEU A 59 -2.87 2.07 14.16
N GLU A 60 -3.17 1.66 12.94
CA GLU A 60 -4.10 0.58 12.62
C GLU A 60 -3.70 -0.73 13.33
N GLN A 61 -2.42 -0.99 13.51
CA GLN A 61 -1.94 -2.20 14.18
C GLN A 61 -2.26 -2.21 15.67
N TYR A 62 -2.25 -1.04 16.30
CA TYR A 62 -2.69 -0.88 17.68
C TYR A 62 -4.21 -1.01 17.79
N LEU A 63 -4.95 -0.39 16.87
CA LEU A 63 -6.42 -0.42 16.85
C LEU A 63 -6.99 -1.81 16.49
N PHE A 64 -6.31 -2.57 15.63
CA PHE A 64 -6.75 -3.87 15.12
C PHE A 64 -5.70 -4.96 15.36
N PRO A 65 -5.46 -5.35 16.64
CA PRO A 65 -4.39 -6.29 17.00
C PRO A 65 -4.60 -7.71 16.47
N THR A 66 -5.82 -8.05 16.01
CA THR A 66 -6.06 -9.33 15.32
C THR A 66 -5.47 -9.33 13.90
N ARG A 67 -5.43 -8.19 13.21
CA ARG A 67 -4.85 -8.09 11.85
C ARG A 67 -3.36 -8.41 11.86
N THR A 68 -2.63 -7.97 12.89
CA THR A 68 -1.19 -8.16 13.02
C THR A 68 -0.79 -9.63 13.17
N LYS A 69 -1.71 -10.48 13.64
CA LYS A 69 -1.50 -11.92 13.79
C LYS A 69 -1.71 -12.71 12.49
N ILE A 70 -2.27 -12.08 11.46
CA ILE A 70 -2.67 -12.74 10.21
C ILE A 70 -1.87 -12.21 9.02
N LEU A 71 -1.55 -10.92 9.01
CA LEU A 71 -0.88 -10.26 7.90
C LEU A 71 0.64 -10.18 8.12
N PHE A 72 1.41 -10.54 7.09
CA PHE A 72 2.86 -10.34 7.03
C PHE A 72 3.62 -10.96 8.22
N THR A 73 3.24 -12.17 8.62
CA THR A 73 3.80 -12.89 9.77
C THR A 73 5.07 -13.67 9.45
N GLU A 74 5.41 -13.83 8.17
CA GLU A 74 6.62 -14.53 7.76
C GLU A 74 7.87 -13.79 8.23
N LYS A 75 8.91 -14.56 8.60
CA LYS A 75 10.20 -13.99 9.01
C LYS A 75 10.95 -13.50 7.78
N VAL A 76 11.66 -12.38 7.93
CA VAL A 76 12.53 -11.82 6.90
C VAL A 76 14.00 -12.00 7.28
N ASP A 77 14.83 -12.29 6.29
CA ASP A 77 16.26 -12.24 6.41
C ASP A 77 16.78 -10.80 6.24
N ILE A 78 18.08 -10.60 6.46
CA ILE A 78 18.73 -9.28 6.35
C ILE A 78 18.60 -8.70 4.91
N PRO A 79 18.85 -9.47 3.83
CA PRO A 79 18.64 -8.99 2.47
C PRO A 79 17.21 -8.49 2.22
N THR A 80 16.20 -9.26 2.62
CA THR A 80 14.79 -8.85 2.46
C THR A 80 14.48 -7.59 3.27
N LEU A 81 15.00 -7.47 4.51
CA LEU A 81 14.85 -6.25 5.29
C LEU A 81 15.44 -5.04 4.55
N ILE A 82 16.67 -5.15 4.02
CA ILE A 82 17.30 -4.05 3.27
C ILE A 82 16.45 -3.64 2.07
N VAL A 83 15.94 -4.62 1.31
CA VAL A 83 15.04 -4.34 0.17
C VAL A 83 13.76 -3.63 0.62
N VAL A 84 13.15 -4.05 1.72
CA VAL A 84 11.95 -3.40 2.27
C VAL A 84 12.26 -1.96 2.73
N LEU A 85 13.39 -1.72 3.37
CA LEU A 85 13.80 -0.37 3.80
C LEU A 85 14.09 0.54 2.59
N LEU A 86 14.80 0.04 1.58
CA LEU A 86 15.08 0.80 0.37
C LEU A 86 13.80 1.09 -0.43
N PHE A 87 12.91 0.12 -0.56
CA PHE A 87 11.70 0.28 -1.34
C PHE A 87 10.60 1.04 -0.58
N VAL A 88 10.14 0.51 0.55
CA VAL A 88 9.04 1.09 1.34
C VAL A 88 9.50 2.28 2.17
N GLY A 89 10.77 2.32 2.58
CA GLY A 89 11.29 3.44 3.36
C GLY A 89 11.72 4.61 2.49
N VAL A 90 12.63 4.36 1.55
CA VAL A 90 13.30 5.42 0.75
C VAL A 90 12.59 5.70 -0.56
N PHE A 91 12.45 4.73 -1.47
CA PHE A 91 11.82 4.94 -2.78
C PHE A 91 10.37 5.41 -2.65
N TYR A 92 9.67 4.91 -1.63
CA TYR A 92 8.32 5.35 -1.30
C TYR A 92 8.22 6.86 -0.97
N ALA A 93 9.30 7.47 -0.47
CA ALA A 93 9.40 8.91 -0.23
C ALA A 93 9.79 9.72 -1.48
N LEU A 94 10.02 9.09 -2.64
CA LEU A 94 10.39 9.78 -3.88
C LEU A 94 9.40 10.89 -4.27
N PRO A 95 8.07 10.70 -4.23
CA PRO A 95 7.16 11.81 -4.54
C PRO A 95 7.19 12.92 -3.49
N ALA A 96 7.65 12.64 -2.26
CA ALA A 96 7.83 13.64 -1.23
C ALA A 96 8.99 14.57 -1.60
N TRP A 97 10.12 14.01 -2.03
CA TRP A 97 11.23 14.80 -2.55
C TRP A 97 10.77 15.79 -3.61
N PHE A 98 10.00 15.33 -4.59
CA PHE A 98 9.45 16.20 -5.63
C PHE A 98 8.43 17.22 -5.06
N ALA A 99 7.57 16.84 -4.13
CA ALA A 99 6.62 17.78 -3.52
C ALA A 99 7.30 18.94 -2.76
N PHE A 100 8.44 18.67 -2.11
CA PHE A 100 9.19 19.68 -1.36
C PHE A 100 10.13 20.52 -2.22
N THR A 101 10.59 19.99 -3.36
CA THR A 101 11.56 20.68 -4.23
C THR A 101 10.94 21.32 -5.47
N ASN A 102 9.65 21.07 -5.74
CA ASN A 102 8.97 21.67 -6.89
C ASN A 102 8.59 23.13 -6.58
N PRO A 103 9.17 24.12 -7.29
CA PRO A 103 8.88 25.53 -7.05
C PRO A 103 7.52 25.96 -7.61
N THR A 104 6.86 25.10 -8.40
CA THR A 104 5.57 25.42 -9.01
C THR A 104 4.47 25.26 -7.97
N PRO A 105 3.61 26.26 -7.74
CA PRO A 105 2.46 26.12 -6.87
C PRO A 105 1.54 24.97 -7.29
N LEU A 106 0.88 24.32 -6.33
CA LEU A 106 -0.09 23.26 -6.62
C LEU A 106 -1.36 23.86 -7.26
N GLY A 107 -1.63 23.50 -8.51
CA GLY A 107 -2.87 23.91 -9.20
C GLY A 107 -4.12 23.28 -8.58
N TYR A 108 -5.23 24.02 -8.55
CA TYR A 108 -6.49 23.57 -7.95
C TYR A 108 -7.07 22.29 -8.56
N VAL A 109 -6.89 22.07 -9.86
CA VAL A 109 -7.35 20.85 -10.53
C VAL A 109 -6.55 19.63 -10.04
N SER A 110 -5.22 19.74 -9.98
CA SER A 110 -4.36 18.69 -9.45
C SER A 110 -4.66 18.40 -7.98
N MET A 111 -4.93 19.46 -7.19
CA MET A 111 -5.36 19.34 -5.81
C MET A 111 -6.67 18.55 -5.67
N ALA A 112 -7.70 18.93 -6.43
CA ALA A 112 -9.00 18.24 -6.40
C ALA A 112 -8.88 16.76 -6.80
N ILE A 113 -8.15 16.47 -7.89
CA ILE A 113 -7.91 15.09 -8.34
C ILE A 113 -7.19 14.28 -7.27
N ALA A 114 -6.12 14.81 -6.68
CA ALA A 114 -5.38 14.12 -5.65
C ALA A 114 -6.23 13.82 -4.41
N LEU A 115 -7.02 14.78 -3.94
CA LEU A 115 -7.89 14.59 -2.78
C LEU A 115 -8.96 13.52 -3.05
N LEU A 116 -9.60 13.55 -4.22
CA LEU A 116 -10.59 12.52 -4.60
C LEU A 116 -9.94 11.13 -4.68
N LEU A 117 -8.78 11.02 -5.33
CA LEU A 117 -8.03 9.76 -5.40
C LEU A 117 -7.68 9.22 -4.01
N TYR A 118 -7.21 10.07 -3.12
CA TYR A 118 -6.84 9.67 -1.78
C TYR A 118 -8.05 9.26 -0.93
N ILE A 119 -9.12 10.07 -0.93
CA ILE A 119 -10.32 9.82 -0.13
C ILE A 119 -10.99 8.54 -0.61
N PHE A 120 -11.31 8.42 -1.90
CA PHE A 120 -11.94 7.21 -2.41
C PHE A 120 -11.02 6.00 -2.34
N GLY A 121 -9.72 6.16 -2.61
CA GLY A 121 -8.75 5.09 -2.47
C GLY A 121 -8.68 4.53 -1.05
N SER A 122 -8.71 5.41 -0.04
CA SER A 122 -8.73 5.02 1.38
C SER A 122 -10.04 4.33 1.74
N LEU A 123 -11.19 4.90 1.37
CA LEU A 123 -12.50 4.33 1.65
C LEU A 123 -12.68 2.95 1.02
N ILE A 124 -12.31 2.80 -0.26
CA ILE A 124 -12.40 1.54 -1.00
C ILE A 124 -11.49 0.48 -0.37
N ASN A 125 -10.23 0.82 -0.10
CA ASN A 125 -9.26 -0.10 0.50
C ASN A 125 -9.73 -0.61 1.86
N THR A 126 -10.10 0.30 2.76
CA THR A 126 -10.57 -0.05 4.10
C THR A 126 -11.89 -0.82 4.07
N ALA A 127 -12.87 -0.39 3.26
CA ALA A 127 -14.16 -1.07 3.16
C ALA A 127 -14.01 -2.50 2.64
N ALA A 128 -13.18 -2.70 1.62
CA ALA A 128 -12.89 -4.01 1.07
C ALA A 128 -12.29 -4.96 2.12
N ASP A 129 -11.30 -4.47 2.85
CA ASP A 129 -10.59 -5.24 3.87
C ASP A 129 -11.50 -5.59 5.06
N VAL A 130 -12.27 -4.62 5.56
CA VAL A 130 -13.23 -4.84 6.65
C VAL A 130 -14.31 -5.83 6.22
N GLN A 131 -14.92 -5.65 5.05
CA GLN A 131 -15.94 -6.57 4.54
C GLN A 131 -15.37 -7.99 4.41
N LYS A 132 -14.16 -8.14 3.84
CA LYS A 132 -13.52 -9.44 3.66
C LYS A 132 -13.25 -10.12 5.01
N MET A 133 -12.72 -9.39 5.98
CA MET A 133 -12.46 -9.93 7.32
C MET A 133 -13.75 -10.35 8.03
N THR A 134 -14.78 -9.51 8.00
CA THR A 134 -16.07 -9.80 8.62
C THR A 134 -16.71 -11.03 7.98
N ALA A 135 -16.78 -11.08 6.65
CA ALA A 135 -17.33 -12.24 5.93
C ALA A 135 -16.55 -13.53 6.27
N LYS A 136 -15.22 -13.45 6.37
CA LYS A 136 -14.36 -14.58 6.76
C LYS A 136 -14.62 -15.05 8.19
N SER A 137 -14.79 -14.13 9.14
CA SER A 137 -15.15 -14.48 10.53
C SER A 137 -16.53 -15.13 10.65
N MET A 138 -17.44 -14.85 9.69
CA MET A 138 -18.76 -15.47 9.60
C MET A 138 -18.75 -16.78 8.79
N GLY A 139 -17.58 -17.31 8.43
CA GLY A 139 -17.45 -18.61 7.76
C GLY A 139 -17.44 -18.57 6.23
N ALA A 140 -17.38 -17.39 5.59
CA ALA A 140 -17.35 -17.30 4.13
C ALA A 140 -16.08 -17.95 3.54
N LYS A 141 -16.26 -18.97 2.69
CA LYS A 141 -15.16 -19.62 1.96
C LYS A 141 -14.57 -18.73 0.87
N LEU A 142 -15.39 -18.12 0.03
CA LEU A 142 -14.99 -17.13 -0.97
C LEU A 142 -15.81 -15.86 -0.77
N VAL A 143 -15.16 -14.69 -0.88
CA VAL A 143 -15.84 -13.39 -0.76
C VAL A 143 -15.92 -12.78 -2.16
N ASN A 144 -17.13 -12.75 -2.72
CA ASN A 144 -17.41 -12.33 -4.09
C ASN A 144 -18.67 -11.44 -4.19
N SER A 145 -19.09 -10.81 -3.10
CA SER A 145 -20.28 -9.93 -3.03
C SER A 145 -19.92 -8.47 -2.75
N GLU A 146 -20.88 -7.56 -2.92
CA GLU A 146 -20.74 -6.11 -2.73
C GLU A 146 -19.53 -5.51 -3.45
N ILE A 147 -18.60 -4.88 -2.74
CA ILE A 147 -17.42 -4.23 -3.32
C ILE A 147 -16.49 -5.21 -4.03
N TRP A 148 -16.55 -6.51 -3.67
CA TRP A 148 -15.77 -7.57 -4.31
C TRP A 148 -16.47 -8.12 -5.56
N ARG A 149 -17.78 -7.90 -5.75
CA ARG A 149 -18.57 -8.51 -6.84
C ARG A 149 -17.96 -8.33 -8.22
N SER A 150 -17.44 -7.13 -8.49
CA SER A 150 -16.96 -6.76 -9.83
C SER A 150 -15.45 -6.59 -9.92
N VAL A 151 -14.71 -6.61 -8.80
CA VAL A 151 -13.24 -6.47 -8.78
C VAL A 151 -12.61 -7.37 -7.71
N ARG A 152 -11.80 -8.35 -8.14
CA ARG A 152 -11.23 -9.40 -7.27
C ARG A 152 -10.08 -8.94 -6.36
N ASN A 153 -9.48 -7.79 -6.67
CA ASN A 153 -8.39 -7.17 -5.91
C ASN A 153 -8.70 -5.69 -5.64
N VAL A 154 -9.93 -5.40 -5.22
CA VAL A 154 -10.42 -4.02 -5.03
C VAL A 154 -9.65 -3.24 -3.96
N ASN A 155 -9.08 -3.91 -2.97
CA ASN A 155 -8.19 -3.25 -2.01
C ASN A 155 -6.88 -2.76 -2.67
N TYR A 156 -6.32 -3.52 -3.62
CA TYR A 156 -5.16 -3.09 -4.40
C TYR A 156 -5.49 -1.90 -5.32
N LEU A 157 -6.72 -1.83 -5.84
CA LEU A 157 -7.18 -0.66 -6.58
C LEU A 157 -7.18 0.58 -5.69
N GLY A 158 -7.73 0.48 -4.48
CA GLY A 158 -7.72 1.57 -3.51
C GLY A 158 -6.30 2.02 -3.12
N ASP A 159 -5.35 1.09 -2.97
CA ASP A 159 -3.93 1.42 -2.77
C ASP A 159 -3.35 2.23 -3.91
N LEU A 160 -3.56 1.79 -5.16
CA LEU A 160 -3.04 2.48 -6.33
C LEU A 160 -3.64 3.88 -6.47
N MET A 161 -4.93 4.06 -6.15
CA MET A 161 -5.55 5.38 -6.11
C MET A 161 -4.84 6.31 -5.11
N ARG A 162 -4.56 5.82 -3.89
CA ARG A 162 -3.79 6.59 -2.90
C ARG A 162 -2.39 6.93 -3.40
N TYR A 163 -1.67 5.98 -3.98
CA TYR A 163 -0.29 6.22 -4.41
C TYR A 163 -0.22 7.17 -5.60
N SER A 164 -1.21 7.10 -6.50
CA SER A 164 -1.40 8.08 -7.56
C SER A 164 -1.68 9.48 -7.02
N SER A 165 -2.40 9.61 -5.89
CA SER A 165 -2.59 10.93 -5.27
C SER A 165 -1.27 11.58 -4.87
N PHE A 166 -0.31 10.81 -4.34
CA PHE A 166 1.02 11.32 -3.98
C PHE A 166 1.76 11.80 -5.22
N ALA A 167 1.70 11.03 -6.31
CA ALA A 167 2.30 11.41 -7.58
C ALA A 167 1.71 12.72 -8.13
N VAL A 168 0.38 12.86 -8.11
CA VAL A 168 -0.30 14.09 -8.56
C VAL A 168 0.11 15.30 -7.72
N VAL A 169 0.09 15.20 -6.38
CA VAL A 169 0.48 16.32 -5.50
C VAL A 169 1.95 16.67 -5.63
N SER A 170 2.83 15.72 -5.96
CA SER A 170 4.25 16.05 -6.14
C SER A 170 4.53 16.96 -7.34
N GLY A 171 3.64 16.97 -8.34
CA GLY A 171 3.80 17.78 -9.56
C GLY A 171 4.97 17.37 -10.45
N SER A 172 5.46 16.13 -10.34
CA SER A 172 6.54 15.57 -11.17
C SER A 172 6.09 14.27 -11.84
N LEU A 173 6.34 14.13 -13.14
CA LEU A 173 6.04 12.89 -13.87
C LEU A 173 6.82 11.69 -13.32
N TRP A 174 8.03 11.94 -12.78
CA TRP A 174 8.88 10.90 -12.18
C TRP A 174 8.27 10.27 -10.93
N SER A 175 7.39 11.00 -10.24
CA SER A 175 6.65 10.42 -9.11
C SER A 175 5.67 9.33 -9.52
N GLY A 176 5.28 9.28 -10.80
CA GLY A 176 4.50 8.19 -11.37
C GLY A 176 5.20 6.83 -11.29
N LEU A 177 6.53 6.80 -11.14
CA LEU A 177 7.28 5.56 -10.91
C LEU A 177 6.80 4.80 -9.67
N LEU A 178 6.32 5.50 -8.64
CA LEU A 178 5.82 4.85 -7.43
C LEU A 178 4.57 3.98 -7.70
N PRO A 179 3.41 4.54 -8.12
CA PRO A 179 2.23 3.73 -8.41
C PRO A 179 2.48 2.72 -9.54
N LEU A 180 3.31 3.03 -10.54
CA LEU A 180 3.65 2.08 -11.61
C LEU A 180 4.42 0.85 -11.09
N THR A 181 5.41 1.06 -10.22
CA THR A 181 6.18 -0.05 -9.66
C THR A 181 5.32 -0.90 -8.73
N VAL A 182 4.45 -0.28 -7.92
CA VAL A 182 3.47 -1.01 -7.10
C VAL A 182 2.51 -1.81 -7.97
N PHE A 183 2.01 -1.23 -9.06
CA PHE A 183 1.14 -1.92 -10.01
C PHE A 183 1.83 -3.16 -10.59
N ALA A 184 3.09 -3.04 -11.02
CA ALA A 184 3.86 -4.19 -11.52
C ALA A 184 4.02 -5.31 -10.48
N LEU A 185 4.29 -4.96 -9.21
CA LEU A 185 4.32 -5.93 -8.11
C LEU A 185 2.95 -6.58 -7.87
N TYR A 186 1.87 -5.82 -8.01
CA TYR A 186 0.51 -6.33 -7.88
C TYR A 186 0.13 -7.25 -9.02
N VAL A 187 0.57 -7.01 -10.26
CA VAL A 187 0.34 -7.92 -11.38
C VAL A 187 0.83 -9.33 -11.04
N GLN A 188 2.09 -9.47 -10.60
CA GLN A 188 2.64 -10.78 -10.23
C GLN A 188 1.84 -11.42 -9.08
N ARG A 189 1.60 -10.66 -8.01
CA ARG A 189 0.84 -11.16 -6.84
C ARG A 189 -0.58 -11.59 -7.20
N ILE A 190 -1.22 -10.88 -8.12
CA ILE A 190 -2.57 -11.22 -8.60
C ILE A 190 -2.53 -12.55 -9.34
N LEU A 191 -1.58 -12.76 -10.26
CA LEU A 191 -1.47 -14.00 -11.02
C LEU A 191 -1.25 -15.21 -10.10
N ASP A 192 -0.33 -15.10 -9.15
CA ASP A 192 -0.05 -16.17 -8.18
C ASP A 192 -1.27 -16.45 -7.30
N LYS A 193 -1.95 -15.40 -6.84
CA LYS A 193 -3.19 -15.50 -6.05
C LYS A 193 -4.31 -16.14 -6.86
N GLU A 194 -4.50 -15.79 -8.12
CA GLU A 194 -5.55 -16.37 -8.96
C GLU A 194 -5.34 -17.87 -9.18
N LYS A 195 -4.10 -18.30 -9.43
CA LYS A 195 -3.78 -19.74 -9.54
C LYS A 195 -4.11 -20.48 -8.25
N SER A 196 -3.69 -19.94 -7.11
CA SER A 196 -4.03 -20.55 -5.81
C SER A 196 -5.55 -20.56 -5.55
N MET A 197 -6.29 -19.55 -6.02
CA MET A 197 -7.74 -19.48 -5.85
C MET A 197 -8.48 -20.48 -6.75
N SER A 198 -8.05 -20.70 -8.00
CA SER A 198 -8.64 -21.70 -8.89
C SER A 198 -8.44 -23.13 -8.38
N GLU A 199 -7.31 -23.41 -7.72
CA GLU A 199 -7.05 -24.72 -7.11
C GLU A 199 -7.86 -24.94 -5.82
N LYS A 200 -8.29 -23.85 -5.16
CA LYS A 200 -8.92 -23.88 -3.83
C LYS A 200 -10.44 -23.82 -3.85
N TYR A 201 -11.04 -23.17 -4.85
CA TYR A 201 -12.48 -22.89 -4.86
C TYR A 201 -13.13 -23.35 -6.17
N ASP A 202 -14.05 -24.31 -6.07
CA ASP A 202 -14.76 -24.88 -7.22
C ASP A 202 -15.55 -23.81 -8.02
N ASN A 203 -16.08 -22.78 -7.35
CA ASN A 203 -16.87 -21.72 -7.98
C ASN A 203 -16.04 -20.49 -8.38
N PHE A 204 -14.71 -20.59 -8.45
CA PHE A 204 -13.87 -19.44 -8.80
C PHE A 204 -14.05 -19.00 -10.25
N ASP A 205 -14.26 -19.95 -11.17
CA ASP A 205 -14.41 -19.67 -12.60
C ASP A 205 -15.63 -18.78 -12.88
N GLU A 206 -16.76 -19.03 -12.21
CA GLU A 206 -17.96 -18.19 -12.30
C GLU A 206 -17.67 -16.75 -11.82
N TYR A 207 -16.94 -16.63 -10.70
CA TYR A 207 -16.55 -15.32 -10.20
C TYR A 207 -15.61 -14.60 -11.18
N GLN A 208 -14.70 -15.32 -11.84
CA GLN A 208 -13.81 -14.73 -12.83
C GLN A 208 -14.58 -14.14 -14.02
N GLN A 209 -15.64 -14.80 -14.48
CA GLN A 209 -16.46 -14.34 -15.60
C GLN A 209 -17.24 -13.05 -15.30
N GLN A 210 -17.56 -12.79 -14.04
CA GLN A 210 -18.39 -11.66 -13.62
C GLN A 210 -17.59 -10.47 -13.04
N SER A 211 -16.25 -10.60 -12.95
CA SER A 211 -15.41 -9.60 -12.31
C SER A 211 -14.12 -9.32 -13.08
N SER A 212 -13.56 -8.13 -12.87
CA SER A 212 -12.21 -7.76 -13.27
C SER A 212 -11.21 -8.12 -12.15
N ARG A 213 -9.93 -8.28 -12.50
CA ARG A 213 -8.84 -8.50 -11.54
C ARG A 213 -8.62 -7.29 -10.66
N LEU A 214 -8.48 -6.11 -11.25
CA LEU A 214 -8.00 -4.90 -10.56
C LEU A 214 -8.62 -3.61 -11.09
N ILE A 215 -8.57 -3.38 -12.41
CA ILE A 215 -9.10 -2.17 -13.05
C ILE A 215 -10.52 -2.49 -13.55
N PRO A 216 -11.56 -1.83 -13.00
CA PRO A 216 -12.94 -2.10 -13.40
C PRO A 216 -13.12 -2.05 -14.92
N TRP A 217 -13.75 -3.08 -15.48
CA TRP A 217 -14.08 -3.21 -16.91
C TRP A 217 -12.90 -3.31 -17.88
N LEU A 218 -11.66 -3.24 -17.40
CA LEU A 218 -10.45 -3.31 -18.22
C LEU A 218 -9.64 -4.56 -17.95
N TRP A 219 -9.25 -4.78 -16.68
CA TRP A 219 -8.40 -5.91 -16.33
C TRP A 219 -8.63 -6.43 -14.94
#